data_AF-A0A0T1X5T8-F1
#
_entry.id   AF-A0A0T1X5T8-F1
#
_cell.length_a   1.000
_cell.length_b   1.000
_cell.length_c   1.000
_cell.angle_alpha   90.00
_cell.angle_beta   90.00
_cell.angle_gamma   90.00
#
_symmetry.space_group_name_H-M   'P 1'
#
loop_
_entity.id
_entity.type
_entity.pdbx_description
1 polymer ?
#
loop_
_entity_poly.entity_id
_entity_poly.type
_entity_poly.pdbx_seq_one_letter_code
_entity_poly.pdbx_strand_id
1 'polypeptide(L)'
;MRDPDSGEEPSVSGASAADRREGQSPSRSGKGKRRRAKPSRIVSANASSSANGGEAGRPELKDPTGEPVRKRKRRRRARSGQAPVATASERPGETAGTKPQAVSPNLDGSGQKRSRKQRQRRGLQGRPLAVSGKPRPSADLVAKPQPTSPDNRSPDTRSPDTRWPDTRWSERPGRNPAHDDRRGSGHGASHGFEPQAPLYAALDLGTNNCRLLVAQPTRPGQFRVVDAFSRIVRLGEGLGASGRLSAEAMDRSVEALKVCAAKLKTRDIRKTRLIATEATRAAENGEAFLERVLSETGLELEIISRETEARLAVSGCSSLVGRDTKSVVLFDIGGGSSEIAVIRIGENRSSRLANHITHWTSLPVGVVTLSERHGGEHVTPQSFETMVVEVEGMLAKFDCPQVHGLGDHDDFHLIGTSGTVTTLAGVHLDLPRYDRRKVDGLWLSDDEVSAMQARLLSWDFTARAANPCIGPDRADLVLAGCAILEAIRRRWPSQRMRVADRGLREGLLTDMMADDGVWRRGRARRHPRASHEGQMP
;
A
#
# COMPACT_ATOMS: atom_id res chain seq x y z
N MET A 1 -0.51 25.72 5.14
CA MET A 1 0.70 24.87 5.10
C MET A 1 1.76 25.62 4.31
N ARG A 2 3.04 25.44 4.64
CA ARG A 2 4.18 25.78 3.78
C ARG A 2 4.92 24.49 3.49
N ASP A 3 5.29 24.32 2.24
CA ASP A 3 6.26 23.32 1.80
C ASP A 3 7.67 23.83 2.19
N PRO A 4 8.57 22.99 2.76
CA PRO A 4 9.90 23.44 3.14
C PRO A 4 10.90 23.50 1.96
N ASP A 5 10.62 22.93 0.79
CA ASP A 5 11.64 22.65 -0.25
C ASP A 5 11.86 23.78 -1.28
N SER A 6 11.46 25.02 -0.98
CA SER A 6 11.70 26.18 -1.86
C SER A 6 13.08 26.83 -1.62
N GLY A 7 14.15 26.18 -2.07
CA GLY A 7 15.52 26.74 -2.09
C GLY A 7 15.73 27.79 -3.19
N GLU A 8 16.56 28.80 -2.93
CA GLU A 8 16.82 29.93 -3.84
C GLU A 8 17.92 29.62 -4.87
N GLU A 9 17.75 30.07 -6.12
CA GLU A 9 18.82 30.05 -7.14
C GLU A 9 19.79 31.24 -6.96
N PRO A 10 21.12 31.02 -6.98
CA PRO A 10 22.10 32.11 -6.94
C PRO A 10 22.24 32.79 -8.31
N SER A 11 21.94 34.08 -8.37
CA SER A 11 22.13 34.89 -9.59
C SER A 11 23.61 35.20 -9.86
N VAL A 12 24.05 35.05 -11.11
CA VAL A 12 25.35 35.56 -11.58
C VAL A 12 25.18 36.24 -12.93
N SER A 13 25.69 37.46 -13.07
CA SER A 13 25.63 38.29 -14.27
C SER A 13 27.05 38.68 -14.72
N GLY A 14 27.21 38.99 -16.02
CA GLY A 14 28.39 39.71 -16.51
C GLY A 14 29.14 39.03 -17.66
N ALA A 15 28.98 39.58 -18.86
CA ALA A 15 29.69 39.17 -20.07
C ALA A 15 31.17 39.61 -20.10
N SER A 16 31.99 38.93 -20.90
CA SER A 16 32.64 39.56 -22.08
C SER A 16 33.22 38.50 -23.04
N ALA A 17 33.73 38.91 -24.20
CA ALA A 17 34.17 38.03 -25.29
C ALA A 17 35.60 38.35 -25.80
N ALA A 18 36.28 37.37 -26.43
CA ALA A 18 37.26 37.60 -27.50
C ALA A 18 37.68 36.33 -28.28
N ASP A 19 37.62 36.43 -29.62
CA ASP A 19 38.47 35.85 -30.69
C ASP A 19 39.07 34.41 -30.74
N ARG A 20 38.63 33.69 -31.79
CA ARG A 20 39.42 33.03 -32.89
C ARG A 20 40.56 32.02 -32.62
N ARG A 21 40.41 30.79 -33.16
CA ARG A 21 41.01 30.28 -34.44
C ARG A 21 40.63 28.80 -34.66
N GLU A 22 40.10 28.42 -35.83
CA GLU A 22 40.78 27.71 -36.95
C GLU A 22 41.48 26.37 -36.58
N GLY A 23 41.05 25.23 -37.16
CA GLY A 23 41.63 23.91 -36.80
C GLY A 23 41.13 22.64 -37.52
N GLN A 24 40.92 22.67 -38.84
CA GLN A 24 40.88 21.55 -39.82
C GLN A 24 40.51 20.10 -39.38
N SER A 25 39.44 19.56 -39.97
CA SER A 25 39.27 18.11 -40.21
C SER A 25 40.28 17.59 -41.25
N PRO A 26 40.56 16.26 -41.30
CA PRO A 26 39.87 15.46 -42.32
C PRO A 26 39.54 14.00 -41.90
N SER A 27 38.83 13.30 -42.78
CA SER A 27 38.34 11.92 -42.60
C SER A 27 39.05 10.89 -43.51
N ARG A 28 39.02 9.61 -43.11
CA ARG A 28 39.08 8.36 -43.94
C ARG A 28 39.08 7.16 -42.98
N SER A 29 38.06 6.30 -42.91
CA SER A 29 37.58 5.29 -43.88
C SER A 29 38.51 4.07 -44.05
N GLY A 30 38.07 2.88 -43.60
CA GLY A 30 38.74 1.61 -43.86
C GLY A 30 37.87 0.39 -43.51
N LYS A 31 37.60 -0.50 -44.47
CA LYS A 31 36.84 -1.76 -44.27
C LYS A 31 37.81 -2.94 -44.13
N GLY A 32 37.54 -3.88 -43.22
CA GLY A 32 38.31 -5.13 -43.12
C GLY A 32 37.50 -6.30 -42.56
N LYS A 33 37.21 -7.32 -43.39
CA LYS A 33 36.67 -8.62 -42.95
C LYS A 33 37.80 -9.65 -42.80
N ARG A 34 37.76 -10.51 -41.79
CA ARG A 34 38.29 -11.90 -41.87
C ARG A 34 37.58 -12.84 -40.87
N ARG A 35 37.89 -14.14 -40.94
CA ARG A 35 37.10 -15.27 -40.35
C ARG A 35 38.03 -16.24 -39.60
N ARG A 36 37.43 -17.15 -38.82
CA ARG A 36 38.02 -18.39 -38.22
C ARG A 36 39.00 -18.15 -37.04
N ALA A 37 39.17 -19.08 -36.09
CA ALA A 37 38.51 -20.38 -35.82
C ALA A 37 38.53 -20.75 -34.32
N LYS A 38 37.84 -21.84 -33.96
CA LYS A 38 37.95 -22.54 -32.65
C LYS A 38 39.25 -23.40 -32.58
N PRO A 39 39.68 -23.77 -31.37
CA PRO A 39 40.15 -25.12 -31.07
C PRO A 39 39.14 -25.91 -30.20
N SER A 40 39.42 -27.20 -29.94
CA SER A 40 38.47 -28.17 -29.36
C SER A 40 39.06 -28.98 -28.18
N ARG A 41 38.19 -29.76 -27.53
CA ARG A 41 38.49 -30.76 -26.48
C ARG A 41 39.73 -31.63 -26.75
N ILE A 42 40.37 -32.07 -25.66
CA ILE A 42 41.11 -33.35 -25.55
C ILE A 42 40.43 -34.20 -24.46
N VAL A 43 40.54 -35.54 -24.53
CA VAL A 43 39.92 -36.52 -23.63
C VAL A 43 40.90 -37.67 -23.36
N SER A 44 40.99 -38.14 -22.10
CA SER A 44 41.40 -39.48 -21.64
C SER A 44 40.99 -39.60 -20.16
N ALA A 45 40.43 -40.69 -19.59
CA ALA A 45 40.73 -42.14 -19.68
C ALA A 45 42.05 -42.48 -18.95
N ASN A 46 42.16 -43.42 -17.99
CA ASN A 46 41.24 -44.36 -17.31
C ASN A 46 41.56 -44.30 -15.77
N ALA A 47 41.22 -45.19 -14.82
CA ALA A 47 40.72 -46.57 -14.83
C ALA A 47 39.96 -46.94 -13.53
N SER A 48 39.48 -48.20 -13.44
CA SER A 48 38.59 -48.71 -12.40
C SER A 48 39.25 -49.66 -11.40
N SER A 49 38.88 -49.55 -10.12
CA SER A 49 38.80 -50.64 -9.14
C SER A 49 38.10 -50.14 -7.86
N SER A 50 37.56 -50.94 -6.94
CA SER A 50 36.61 -52.06 -6.98
C SER A 50 36.65 -52.76 -5.62
N ALA A 51 35.48 -53.04 -5.04
CA ALA A 51 35.21 -53.92 -3.88
C ALA A 51 35.38 -53.40 -2.43
N ASN A 52 34.34 -53.72 -1.62
CA ASN A 52 34.27 -54.03 -0.19
C ASN A 52 35.00 -53.11 0.82
N GLY A 53 34.35 -52.47 1.81
CA GLY A 53 33.31 -53.00 2.70
C GLY A 53 33.85 -52.99 4.16
N GLY A 54 33.07 -52.50 5.13
CA GLY A 54 33.46 -52.49 6.54
C GLY A 54 32.63 -51.56 7.43
N GLU A 55 32.00 -52.10 8.47
CA GLU A 55 31.35 -51.33 9.53
C GLU A 55 32.35 -50.98 10.65
N ALA A 56 32.56 -49.67 10.88
CA ALA A 56 32.97 -49.04 12.14
C ALA A 56 32.97 -47.52 11.91
N GLY A 57 32.69 -46.64 12.87
CA GLY A 57 32.26 -46.79 14.26
C GLY A 57 32.26 -45.38 14.88
N ARG A 58 31.29 -45.02 15.72
CA ARG A 58 31.23 -43.67 16.32
C ARG A 58 32.32 -43.48 17.38
N PRO A 59 33.05 -42.35 17.39
CA PRO A 59 33.67 -41.83 18.59
C PRO A 59 32.63 -41.01 19.38
N GLU A 60 32.08 -41.56 20.46
CA GLU A 60 31.32 -40.79 21.44
C GLU A 60 32.27 -40.27 22.54
N LEU A 61 32.31 -38.95 22.74
CA LEU A 61 33.05 -38.31 23.82
C LEU A 61 32.30 -38.48 25.14
N LYS A 62 33.03 -38.83 26.21
CA LYS A 62 32.46 -39.05 27.55
C LYS A 62 32.50 -37.77 28.39
N ASP A 63 31.39 -37.50 29.08
CA ASP A 63 31.25 -36.48 30.13
C ASP A 63 31.31 -37.18 31.52
N PRO A 64 32.21 -36.79 32.45
CA PRO A 64 32.49 -37.58 33.66
C PRO A 64 31.69 -37.14 34.90
N THR A 65 30.36 -37.26 34.90
CA THR A 65 29.55 -37.31 36.15
C THR A 65 28.41 -38.33 36.10
N GLY A 66 28.32 -39.20 37.12
CA GLY A 66 27.11 -39.96 37.46
C GLY A 66 26.28 -39.22 38.53
N GLU A 67 25.03 -39.56 38.82
CA GLU A 67 24.20 -40.70 38.37
C GLU A 67 22.70 -40.25 38.24
N PRO A 68 21.63 -41.09 38.10
CA PRO A 68 20.56 -40.80 37.14
C PRO A 68 19.17 -40.46 37.74
N VAL A 69 18.36 -39.69 37.00
CA VAL A 69 16.92 -39.51 37.28
C VAL A 69 16.06 -39.71 36.03
N ARG A 70 14.89 -40.34 36.20
CA ARG A 70 14.00 -40.82 35.13
C ARG A 70 13.00 -39.78 34.62
N LYS A 71 12.59 -39.93 33.35
CA LYS A 71 11.50 -39.20 32.66
C LYS A 71 10.23 -39.06 33.51
N ARG A 72 9.62 -37.86 33.56
CA ARG A 72 8.15 -37.74 33.68
C ARG A 72 7.57 -36.48 33.02
N LYS A 73 6.50 -36.69 32.26
CA LYS A 73 5.79 -35.70 31.42
C LYS A 73 4.45 -35.36 32.08
N ARG A 74 4.19 -34.09 32.47
CA ARG A 74 2.83 -33.70 32.91
C ARG A 74 2.47 -32.24 32.64
N ARG A 75 1.26 -32.07 32.08
CA ARG A 75 0.52 -30.80 31.94
C ARG A 75 0.30 -30.12 33.31
N ARG A 76 0.14 -28.80 33.31
CA ARG A 76 -0.80 -28.10 34.20
C ARG A 76 -1.76 -27.22 33.37
N ARG A 77 -2.98 -27.05 33.89
CA ARG A 77 -4.02 -26.13 33.40
C ARG A 77 -4.15 -24.98 34.42
N ALA A 78 -4.73 -23.86 33.98
CA ALA A 78 -5.02 -22.71 34.83
C ALA A 78 -6.18 -22.94 35.82
N ARG A 79 -6.11 -22.25 36.97
CA ARG A 79 -7.18 -21.64 37.81
C ARG A 79 -6.44 -20.62 38.72
N SER A 80 -6.80 -19.35 38.86
CA SER A 80 -8.08 -18.69 39.21
C SER A 80 -8.47 -18.85 40.69
N GLY A 81 -8.38 -17.77 41.47
CA GLY A 81 -8.81 -17.68 42.87
C GLY A 81 -8.34 -16.35 43.49
N GLN A 82 -9.17 -15.72 44.33
CA GLN A 82 -8.88 -14.44 45.00
C GLN A 82 -8.43 -14.64 46.47
N ALA A 83 -7.96 -13.57 47.12
CA ALA A 83 -7.45 -13.55 48.50
C ALA A 83 -8.56 -13.71 49.57
N PRO A 84 -8.19 -13.77 50.87
CA PRO A 84 -8.41 -12.55 51.68
C PRO A 84 -7.35 -12.20 52.77
N VAL A 85 -7.06 -10.90 52.86
CA VAL A 85 -7.06 -10.02 54.06
C VAL A 85 -6.22 -10.35 55.33
N ALA A 86 -5.17 -9.52 55.55
CA ALA A 86 -4.63 -8.97 56.82
C ALA A 86 -4.02 -9.93 57.88
N THR A 87 -3.29 -9.50 58.93
CA THR A 87 -2.99 -8.17 59.56
C THR A 87 -1.54 -8.05 60.07
N ALA A 88 -0.96 -6.83 60.10
CA ALA A 88 0.13 -6.32 60.98
C ALA A 88 1.51 -7.03 60.96
N SER A 89 2.66 -6.36 61.06
CA SER A 89 3.04 -4.91 61.03
C SER A 89 4.49 -4.78 60.44
N GLU A 90 5.46 -3.90 60.73
CA GLU A 90 5.70 -2.82 61.71
C GLU A 90 6.77 -1.81 61.19
N ARG A 91 7.15 -0.78 61.95
CA ARG A 91 8.34 0.09 61.71
C ARG A 91 9.08 0.46 63.01
N PRO A 92 10.35 0.91 62.94
CA PRO A 92 10.63 2.37 62.98
C PRO A 92 11.75 2.80 62.00
N GLY A 93 12.03 4.09 61.73
CA GLY A 93 11.31 5.32 62.11
C GLY A 93 12.06 6.61 61.71
N GLU A 94 11.30 7.64 61.29
CA GLU A 94 11.53 9.11 61.45
C GLU A 94 12.79 9.78 60.80
N THR A 95 12.86 11.10 60.54
CA THR A 95 12.15 12.28 61.08
C THR A 95 11.65 13.33 60.05
N ALA A 96 10.68 14.15 60.50
CA ALA A 96 10.12 15.45 60.07
C ALA A 96 10.76 16.28 58.92
N GLY A 97 10.02 17.14 58.17
CA GLY A 97 8.62 17.62 58.28
C GLY A 97 8.19 18.39 56.99
N THR A 98 7.39 19.46 56.90
CA THR A 98 6.58 20.33 57.82
C THR A 98 5.51 21.09 56.97
N LYS A 99 4.53 21.80 57.56
CA LYS A 99 3.52 22.66 56.88
C LYS A 99 3.13 23.91 57.71
N PRO A 100 2.41 24.90 57.12
CA PRO A 100 1.12 25.27 57.73
C PRO A 100 -0.06 25.53 56.74
N GLN A 101 -1.23 25.80 57.35
CA GLN A 101 -2.55 26.18 56.82
C GLN A 101 -2.70 27.74 56.76
N ALA A 102 -3.76 28.42 56.30
CA ALA A 102 -4.89 28.19 55.35
C ALA A 102 -5.64 29.55 55.20
N VAL A 103 -6.99 29.56 55.18
CA VAL A 103 -7.96 30.71 55.26
C VAL A 103 -8.51 31.25 53.93
N SER A 104 -9.81 31.53 53.94
CA SER A 104 -10.61 32.21 52.89
C SER A 104 -11.32 33.44 53.49
N PRO A 105 -11.83 34.35 52.65
CA PRO A 105 -13.19 34.83 52.90
C PRO A 105 -14.06 34.99 51.62
N ASN A 106 -15.37 35.00 51.82
CA ASN A 106 -16.36 35.48 50.84
C ASN A 106 -16.37 37.02 50.77
N LEU A 107 -16.96 37.58 49.71
CA LEU A 107 -17.80 38.79 49.79
C LEU A 107 -18.80 38.85 48.61
N ASP A 108 -19.84 39.67 48.76
CA ASP A 108 -21.08 39.63 47.97
C ASP A 108 -21.06 40.37 46.62
N GLY A 109 -22.05 40.07 45.75
CA GLY A 109 -22.24 40.74 44.46
C GLY A 109 -23.59 40.42 43.79
N SER A 110 -24.66 41.10 44.20
CA SER A 110 -26.02 40.88 43.67
C SER A 110 -26.25 41.51 42.28
N GLY A 111 -27.01 40.85 41.39
CA GLY A 111 -27.33 41.43 40.07
C GLY A 111 -28.35 40.67 39.20
N GLN A 112 -29.65 40.79 39.49
CA GLN A 112 -30.69 40.41 38.52
C GLN A 112 -30.91 41.50 37.46
N LYS A 113 -31.04 41.11 36.18
CA LYS A 113 -32.00 41.74 35.23
C LYS A 113 -32.23 40.91 33.96
N ARG A 114 -33.43 41.04 33.39
CA ARG A 114 -33.88 40.40 32.12
C ARG A 114 -33.99 41.44 31.00
N SER A 115 -33.49 41.14 29.80
CA SER A 115 -34.00 41.68 28.51
C SER A 115 -33.49 40.81 27.36
N ARG A 116 -34.32 40.08 26.59
CA ARG A 116 -35.20 40.50 25.48
C ARG A 116 -34.51 41.12 24.25
N LYS A 117 -34.45 40.30 23.19
CA LYS A 117 -34.42 40.58 21.73
C LYS A 117 -34.28 42.06 21.29
N GLN A 118 -33.33 42.30 20.37
CA GLN A 118 -33.72 42.89 19.09
C GLN A 118 -32.90 42.34 17.90
N ARG A 119 -33.26 42.77 16.69
CA ARG A 119 -32.98 42.15 15.39
C ARG A 119 -32.71 43.26 14.39
N GLN A 120 -31.48 43.37 13.86
CA GLN A 120 -31.16 44.33 12.80
C GLN A 120 -31.14 43.67 11.41
N ARG A 121 -31.29 44.51 10.38
CA ARG A 121 -31.60 44.11 9.00
C ARG A 121 -31.16 45.21 8.03
N ARG A 122 -30.18 44.94 7.16
CA ARG A 122 -29.80 45.64 5.89
C ARG A 122 -28.45 45.04 5.43
N GLY A 123 -28.06 45.01 4.16
CA GLY A 123 -28.76 45.46 2.93
C GLY A 123 -28.46 44.53 1.73
N LEU A 124 -28.92 44.92 0.53
CA LEU A 124 -28.81 44.14 -0.71
C LEU A 124 -27.87 44.81 -1.71
N GLN A 125 -26.97 44.04 -2.34
CA GLN A 125 -26.31 44.22 -3.65
C GLN A 125 -25.20 43.15 -3.77
N GLY A 126 -24.89 42.53 -4.91
CA GLY A 126 -25.53 42.54 -6.24
C GLY A 126 -25.13 41.28 -7.05
N ARG A 127 -25.80 41.02 -8.18
CA ARG A 127 -25.51 39.89 -9.09
C ARG A 127 -24.64 40.33 -10.28
N PRO A 128 -23.72 39.48 -10.76
CA PRO A 128 -23.35 39.42 -12.18
C PRO A 128 -24.44 38.73 -13.02
N LEU A 129 -24.54 39.08 -14.30
CA LEU A 129 -25.55 38.60 -15.24
C LEU A 129 -25.02 37.51 -16.19
N ALA A 130 -25.93 36.77 -16.81
CA ALA A 130 -25.62 35.93 -17.96
C ALA A 130 -25.50 36.77 -19.25
N VAL A 131 -24.75 36.27 -20.23
CA VAL A 131 -24.65 36.86 -21.58
C VAL A 131 -25.10 35.81 -22.61
N SER A 132 -25.87 36.24 -23.60
CA SER A 132 -26.35 35.41 -24.70
C SER A 132 -26.22 36.14 -26.03
N GLY A 133 -25.50 35.55 -26.99
CA GLY A 133 -25.38 36.08 -28.35
C GLY A 133 -24.56 35.16 -29.26
N LYS A 134 -25.12 34.82 -30.42
CA LYS A 134 -24.42 34.18 -31.55
C LYS A 134 -24.57 35.07 -32.78
N PRO A 135 -23.64 34.96 -33.75
CA PRO A 135 -24.10 34.63 -35.11
C PRO A 135 -23.80 33.19 -35.53
N ARG A 136 -24.39 32.79 -36.67
CA ARG A 136 -24.06 31.59 -37.45
C ARG A 136 -23.11 31.96 -38.59
N PRO A 137 -22.45 30.98 -39.22
CA PRO A 137 -22.76 30.71 -40.63
C PRO A 137 -23.45 29.34 -40.83
N SER A 138 -23.83 29.05 -42.07
CA SER A 138 -24.84 28.05 -42.44
C SER A 138 -24.37 27.09 -43.53
N ALA A 139 -24.89 25.85 -43.48
CA ALA A 139 -24.87 24.84 -44.54
C ALA A 139 -23.45 24.26 -44.87
N ASP A 140 -23.29 23.09 -45.48
CA ASP A 140 -24.24 22.27 -46.26
C ASP A 140 -24.44 20.82 -45.77
N LEU A 141 -25.45 20.15 -46.35
CA LEU A 141 -25.78 18.74 -46.17
C LEU A 141 -25.34 17.92 -47.39
N VAL A 142 -24.60 16.84 -47.21
CA VAL A 142 -24.45 15.75 -48.21
C VAL A 142 -24.57 14.39 -47.50
N ALA A 143 -25.22 13.42 -48.16
CA ALA A 143 -25.57 12.13 -47.59
C ALA A 143 -24.52 11.03 -47.83
N LYS A 144 -24.77 9.83 -47.25
CA LYS A 144 -23.97 8.60 -47.42
C LYS A 144 -23.81 8.22 -48.91
N PRO A 145 -22.76 7.44 -49.22
CA PRO A 145 -23.02 6.00 -49.42
C PRO A 145 -22.01 5.05 -48.74
N GLN A 146 -22.46 3.84 -48.41
CA GLN A 146 -21.60 2.64 -48.38
C GLN A 146 -21.52 2.06 -49.81
N PRO A 147 -20.50 1.24 -50.15
CA PRO A 147 -20.77 -0.20 -50.20
C PRO A 147 -19.55 -1.13 -49.94
N THR A 148 -19.82 -2.44 -50.08
CA THR A 148 -18.90 -3.57 -50.38
C THR A 148 -17.78 -3.98 -49.39
N SER A 149 -17.93 -5.21 -48.88
CA SER A 149 -16.82 -6.11 -48.49
C SER A 149 -16.03 -6.60 -49.71
N PRO A 150 -14.91 -7.31 -49.49
CA PRO A 150 -14.81 -8.66 -50.06
C PRO A 150 -14.28 -9.73 -49.10
N ASP A 151 -14.57 -11.00 -49.39
CA ASP A 151 -13.90 -12.17 -48.80
C ASP A 151 -12.41 -12.22 -49.17
N ASN A 152 -11.57 -12.77 -48.28
CA ASN A 152 -10.90 -14.03 -48.64
C ASN A 152 -10.37 -14.87 -47.46
N ARG A 153 -10.05 -16.11 -47.81
CA ARG A 153 -9.72 -17.28 -46.97
C ARG A 153 -8.33 -17.20 -46.32
N SER A 154 -8.17 -17.94 -45.23
CA SER A 154 -6.87 -18.32 -44.65
C SER A 154 -6.03 -19.21 -45.59
N PRO A 155 -4.74 -19.42 -45.28
CA PRO A 155 -4.44 -20.74 -44.70
C PRO A 155 -3.45 -20.78 -43.51
N ASP A 156 -3.59 -21.88 -42.77
CA ASP A 156 -2.79 -22.47 -41.69
C ASP A 156 -1.25 -22.26 -41.78
N THR A 157 -0.64 -21.83 -40.67
CA THR A 157 0.76 -22.15 -40.31
C THR A 157 0.84 -22.42 -38.80
N ARG A 158 1.68 -23.37 -38.38
CA ARG A 158 1.60 -24.00 -37.06
C ARG A 158 2.82 -23.77 -36.17
N SER A 159 2.53 -23.69 -34.87
CA SER A 159 3.42 -24.06 -33.74
C SER A 159 4.61 -23.13 -33.44
N PRO A 160 5.19 -23.19 -32.21
CA PRO A 160 4.85 -24.09 -31.09
C PRO A 160 4.33 -23.39 -29.81
N ASP A 161 3.75 -24.21 -28.92
CA ASP A 161 3.40 -23.86 -27.53
C ASP A 161 4.55 -23.19 -26.75
N THR A 162 4.21 -22.27 -25.85
CA THR A 162 5.01 -22.03 -24.64
C THR A 162 4.06 -21.91 -23.45
N ARG A 163 3.80 -23.05 -22.80
CA ARG A 163 2.79 -23.21 -21.75
C ARG A 163 3.39 -22.92 -20.36
N TRP A 164 2.95 -21.84 -19.73
CA TRP A 164 3.27 -21.52 -18.32
C TRP A 164 2.06 -21.85 -17.42
N PRO A 165 2.28 -22.20 -16.13
CA PRO A 165 1.25 -22.84 -15.32
C PRO A 165 0.16 -21.88 -14.85
N ASP A 166 -1.07 -22.18 -15.27
CA ASP A 166 -2.29 -21.46 -14.91
C ASP A 166 -2.73 -21.82 -13.48
N THR A 167 -2.78 -20.84 -12.57
CA THR A 167 -3.22 -21.01 -11.17
C THR A 167 -4.75 -21.07 -11.04
N ARG A 168 -5.33 -22.01 -11.79
CA ARG A 168 -6.78 -22.18 -11.94
C ARG A 168 -7.39 -22.81 -10.68
N TRP A 169 -8.22 -22.05 -9.99
CA TRP A 169 -9.01 -22.53 -8.84
C TRP A 169 -10.00 -23.60 -9.31
N SER A 170 -9.90 -24.80 -8.75
CA SER A 170 -10.71 -25.96 -9.16
C SER A 170 -11.84 -26.23 -8.18
N GLU A 171 -13.05 -25.80 -8.54
CA GLU A 171 -14.27 -26.27 -7.89
C GLU A 171 -14.63 -27.68 -8.39
N ARG A 172 -15.22 -28.51 -7.50
CA ARG A 172 -15.78 -29.82 -7.83
C ARG A 172 -17.28 -29.82 -7.54
N PRO A 173 -18.15 -30.14 -8.52
CA PRO A 173 -19.57 -30.39 -8.25
C PRO A 173 -19.77 -31.78 -7.63
N GLY A 174 -20.77 -31.92 -6.74
CA GLY A 174 -20.99 -33.14 -5.97
C GLY A 174 -22.47 -33.53 -5.81
N ARG A 175 -22.99 -34.31 -6.78
CA ARG A 175 -24.20 -35.17 -6.74
C ARG A 175 -25.58 -34.54 -6.42
N ASN A 176 -26.54 -34.81 -7.32
CA ASN A 176 -27.97 -34.89 -7.01
C ASN A 176 -28.28 -36.07 -6.05
N PRO A 177 -29.44 -36.04 -5.39
CA PRO A 177 -30.50 -37.01 -5.76
C PRO A 177 -31.78 -36.32 -6.28
N ALA A 178 -32.76 -37.13 -6.73
CA ALA A 178 -34.01 -36.69 -7.35
C ALA A 178 -35.23 -36.78 -6.37
N HIS A 179 -36.45 -36.67 -6.92
CA HIS A 179 -37.77 -36.47 -6.28
C HIS A 179 -38.06 -35.01 -5.86
N ASP A 180 -39.30 -34.49 -5.94
CA ASP A 180 -40.58 -35.09 -6.36
C ASP A 180 -41.44 -34.11 -7.20
N ASP A 181 -42.41 -34.65 -7.95
CA ASP A 181 -43.26 -33.90 -8.90
C ASP A 181 -44.48 -33.27 -8.19
N ARG A 182 -44.53 -31.94 -8.03
CA ARG A 182 -45.78 -31.22 -7.68
C ARG A 182 -45.98 -29.93 -8.47
N ARG A 183 -47.05 -29.92 -9.26
CA ARG A 183 -47.53 -28.76 -10.03
C ARG A 183 -48.04 -27.67 -9.08
N GLY A 184 -47.58 -26.44 -9.26
CA GLY A 184 -48.07 -25.26 -8.56
C GLY A 184 -48.12 -24.05 -9.48
N SER A 185 -49.29 -23.76 -10.05
CA SER A 185 -49.51 -22.54 -10.84
C SER A 185 -49.62 -21.33 -9.91
N GLY A 186 -48.56 -20.55 -9.81
CA GLY A 186 -48.50 -19.34 -8.97
C GLY A 186 -47.75 -18.21 -9.67
N HIS A 187 -48.40 -17.06 -9.75
CA HIS A 187 -47.98 -15.80 -10.38
C HIS A 187 -46.50 -15.62 -10.72
N GLY A 188 -46.23 -15.25 -11.97
CA GLY A 188 -44.92 -14.79 -12.41
C GLY A 188 -44.52 -13.51 -11.67
N ALA A 189 -43.80 -13.67 -10.55
CA ALA A 189 -43.13 -12.57 -9.90
C ALA A 189 -42.11 -11.98 -10.87
N SER A 190 -42.36 -10.75 -11.33
CA SER A 190 -41.35 -9.97 -12.01
C SER A 190 -40.18 -9.78 -11.04
N HIS A 191 -39.10 -10.53 -11.23
CA HIS A 191 -37.84 -10.29 -10.53
C HIS A 191 -37.38 -8.88 -10.91
N GLY A 192 -37.72 -7.91 -10.04
CA GLY A 192 -37.23 -6.55 -10.16
C GLY A 192 -35.72 -6.61 -10.20
N PHE A 193 -35.16 -6.22 -11.35
CA PHE A 193 -33.73 -6.26 -11.59
C PHE A 193 -33.09 -5.19 -10.68
N GLU A 194 -32.72 -5.58 -9.45
CA GLU A 194 -31.96 -4.70 -8.56
C GLU A 194 -30.73 -4.24 -9.35
N PRO A 195 -30.58 -2.93 -9.62
CA PRO A 195 -29.47 -2.44 -10.42
C PRO A 195 -28.18 -2.86 -9.74
N GLN A 196 -27.39 -3.71 -10.41
CA GLN A 196 -26.13 -4.19 -9.84
C GLN A 196 -25.29 -2.98 -9.44
N ALA A 197 -24.97 -2.88 -8.13
CA ALA A 197 -24.31 -1.69 -7.62
C ALA A 197 -23.01 -1.45 -8.40
N PRO A 198 -22.72 -0.22 -8.84
CA PRO A 198 -21.74 0.03 -9.90
C PRO A 198 -20.32 -0.38 -9.50
N LEU A 199 -19.56 -0.90 -10.45
CA LEU A 199 -18.16 -1.27 -10.24
C LEU A 199 -17.25 -0.04 -10.36
N TYR A 200 -16.27 0.02 -9.48
CA TYR A 200 -15.17 0.99 -9.48
C TYR A 200 -13.86 0.22 -9.61
N ALA A 201 -12.85 0.82 -10.23
CA ALA A 201 -11.54 0.19 -10.36
C ALA A 201 -10.39 1.15 -10.01
N ALA A 202 -9.48 0.69 -9.17
CA ALA A 202 -8.27 1.40 -8.79
C ALA A 202 -7.03 0.59 -9.20
N LEU A 203 -6.09 1.23 -9.87
CA LEU A 203 -4.82 0.63 -10.29
C LEU A 203 -3.65 1.41 -9.69
N ASP A 204 -2.71 0.73 -9.04
CA ASP A 204 -1.41 1.28 -8.64
C ASP A 204 -0.28 0.71 -9.50
N LEU A 205 0.59 1.60 -9.98
CA LEU A 205 1.88 1.28 -10.58
C LEU A 205 2.99 1.77 -9.65
N GLY A 206 3.42 0.87 -8.77
CA GLY A 206 4.48 1.03 -7.80
C GLY A 206 5.87 0.69 -8.35
N THR A 207 6.92 1.20 -7.69
CA THR A 207 8.33 0.88 -7.97
C THR A 207 8.60 -0.64 -8.05
N ASN A 208 7.92 -1.45 -7.25
CA ASN A 208 8.08 -2.91 -7.24
C ASN A 208 6.90 -3.67 -7.88
N ASN A 209 5.68 -3.15 -7.78
CA ASN A 209 4.45 -3.88 -8.08
C ASN A 209 3.50 -3.09 -8.98
N CYS A 210 2.87 -3.75 -9.95
CA CYS A 210 1.65 -3.25 -10.59
C CYS A 210 0.46 -4.03 -10.02
N ARG A 211 -0.60 -3.33 -9.59
CA ARG A 211 -1.77 -3.91 -8.95
C ARG A 211 -3.05 -3.25 -9.44
N LEU A 212 -4.11 -4.04 -9.61
CA LEU A 212 -5.46 -3.59 -9.94
C LEU A 212 -6.45 -4.17 -8.94
N LEU A 213 -7.44 -3.37 -8.54
CA LEU A 213 -8.54 -3.80 -7.68
C LEU A 213 -9.86 -3.26 -8.25
N VAL A 214 -10.76 -4.18 -8.64
CA VAL A 214 -12.12 -3.88 -9.06
C VAL A 214 -13.06 -4.19 -7.90
N ALA A 215 -13.90 -3.25 -7.50
CA ALA A 215 -14.75 -3.38 -6.32
C ALA A 215 -16.14 -2.76 -6.50
N GLN A 216 -17.08 -3.27 -5.69
CA GLN A 216 -18.48 -2.87 -5.66
C GLN A 216 -18.82 -2.31 -4.27
N PRO A 217 -19.44 -1.12 -4.14
CA PRO A 217 -19.85 -0.59 -2.84
C PRO A 217 -20.91 -1.49 -2.18
N THR A 218 -20.88 -1.58 -0.86
CA THR A 218 -21.83 -2.38 -0.08
C THR A 218 -22.46 -1.54 1.05
N ARG A 219 -22.05 -1.74 2.31
CA ARG A 219 -22.49 -0.91 3.45
C ARG A 219 -21.72 0.43 3.45
N PRO A 220 -22.19 1.48 4.15
CA PRO A 220 -21.49 2.76 4.22
C PRO A 220 -20.02 2.61 4.63
N GLY A 221 -19.11 3.12 3.79
CA GLY A 221 -17.66 3.00 3.98
C GLY A 221 -17.10 1.59 3.76
N GLN A 222 -17.83 0.72 3.05
CA GLN A 222 -17.41 -0.66 2.75
C GLN A 222 -17.68 -1.02 1.28
N PHE A 223 -16.81 -1.85 0.72
CA PHE A 223 -16.95 -2.44 -0.61
C PHE A 223 -16.56 -3.92 -0.60
N ARG A 224 -17.03 -4.66 -1.60
CA ARG A 224 -16.64 -6.04 -1.91
C ARG A 224 -15.69 -6.02 -3.10
N VAL A 225 -14.56 -6.70 -3.01
CA VAL A 225 -13.67 -6.95 -4.14
C VAL A 225 -14.35 -7.92 -5.11
N VAL A 226 -14.30 -7.61 -6.41
CA VAL A 226 -14.92 -8.36 -7.51
C VAL A 226 -13.88 -8.94 -8.46
N ASP A 227 -12.77 -8.23 -8.68
CA ASP A 227 -11.56 -8.77 -9.30
C ASP A 227 -10.32 -8.10 -8.69
N ALA A 228 -9.20 -8.81 -8.72
CA ALA A 228 -7.90 -8.30 -8.32
C ALA A 228 -6.81 -8.81 -9.27
N PHE A 229 -5.72 -8.05 -9.37
CA PHE A 229 -4.49 -8.46 -10.01
C PHE A 229 -3.31 -7.83 -9.26
N SER A 230 -2.20 -8.55 -9.17
CA SER A 230 -0.96 -8.07 -8.59
C SER A 230 0.19 -8.83 -9.26
N ARG A 231 1.14 -8.09 -9.82
CA ARG A 231 2.38 -8.64 -10.40
C ARG A 231 3.57 -7.89 -9.81
N ILE A 232 4.68 -8.59 -9.56
CA ILE A 232 5.97 -7.95 -9.30
C ILE A 232 6.54 -7.57 -10.67
N VAL A 233 6.88 -6.30 -10.84
CA VAL A 233 7.36 -5.73 -12.10
C VAL A 233 8.75 -5.11 -11.96
N ARG A 234 9.16 -4.72 -10.74
CA ARG A 234 10.43 -4.03 -10.43
C ARG A 234 10.68 -2.85 -11.40
N LEU A 235 9.68 -1.98 -11.55
CA LEU A 235 9.71 -0.83 -12.48
C LEU A 235 10.90 0.11 -12.21
N GLY A 236 11.26 0.32 -10.94
CA GLY A 236 12.36 1.20 -10.55
C GLY A 236 13.68 0.48 -10.22
N GLU A 237 13.92 -0.72 -10.73
CA GLU A 237 15.25 -1.36 -10.57
C GLU A 237 16.32 -0.58 -11.33
N GLY A 238 17.47 -0.34 -10.70
CA GLY A 238 18.57 0.46 -11.25
C GLY A 238 18.26 1.95 -11.40
N LEU A 239 17.05 2.41 -11.04
CA LEU A 239 16.63 3.81 -11.16
C LEU A 239 17.52 4.75 -10.33
N GLY A 240 17.82 4.35 -9.09
CA GLY A 240 18.66 5.15 -8.18
C GLY A 240 20.11 5.34 -8.64
N ALA A 241 20.60 4.50 -9.56
CA ALA A 241 21.95 4.59 -10.12
C ALA A 241 22.01 5.22 -11.54
N SER A 242 20.87 5.32 -12.23
CA SER A 242 20.80 5.71 -13.65
C SER A 242 19.91 6.91 -13.95
N GLY A 243 19.04 7.33 -13.01
CA GLY A 243 18.03 8.37 -13.23
C GLY A 243 16.87 7.96 -14.16
N ARG A 244 16.87 6.71 -14.67
CA ARG A 244 16.00 6.29 -15.76
C ARG A 244 15.39 4.90 -15.52
N LEU A 245 14.19 4.68 -16.06
CA LEU A 245 13.55 3.36 -16.13
C LEU A 245 14.26 2.51 -17.19
N SER A 246 14.64 1.27 -16.85
CA SER A 246 15.24 0.32 -17.80
C SER A 246 14.21 -0.19 -18.82
N ALA A 247 14.68 -0.62 -20.00
CA ALA A 247 13.80 -1.13 -21.05
C ALA A 247 13.04 -2.38 -20.57
N GLU A 248 13.75 -3.27 -19.88
CA GLU A 248 13.27 -4.52 -19.31
C GLU A 248 12.20 -4.29 -18.23
N ALA A 249 12.39 -3.28 -17.37
CA ALA A 249 11.43 -2.93 -16.34
C ALA A 249 10.17 -2.24 -16.90
N MET A 250 10.33 -1.41 -17.94
CA MET A 250 9.20 -0.86 -18.70
C MET A 250 8.41 -1.96 -19.41
N ASP A 251 9.08 -2.90 -20.11
CA ASP A 251 8.43 -4.00 -20.83
C ASP A 251 7.61 -4.90 -19.89
N ARG A 252 8.19 -5.35 -18.78
CA ARG A 252 7.47 -6.16 -17.78
C ARG A 252 6.27 -5.42 -17.19
N SER A 253 6.36 -4.10 -17.06
CA SER A 253 5.28 -3.25 -16.56
C SER A 253 4.17 -3.07 -17.60
N VAL A 254 4.50 -2.82 -18.86
CA VAL A 254 3.53 -2.78 -19.98
C VAL A 254 2.78 -4.11 -20.10
N GLU A 255 3.47 -5.25 -20.02
CA GLU A 255 2.82 -6.57 -20.04
C GLU A 255 1.92 -6.83 -18.83
N ALA A 256 2.23 -6.28 -17.65
CA ALA A 256 1.31 -6.29 -16.51
C ALA A 256 0.07 -5.41 -16.76
N LEU A 257 0.27 -4.23 -17.36
CA LEU A 257 -0.79 -3.26 -17.66
C LEU A 257 -1.73 -3.74 -18.79
N LYS A 258 -1.24 -4.51 -19.76
CA LYS A 258 -2.09 -5.19 -20.77
C LYS A 258 -3.09 -6.16 -20.12
N VAL A 259 -2.67 -6.91 -19.09
CA VAL A 259 -3.58 -7.78 -18.31
C VAL A 259 -4.60 -6.96 -17.52
N CYS A 260 -4.20 -5.83 -16.93
CA CYS A 260 -5.12 -4.88 -16.30
C CYS A 260 -6.14 -4.33 -17.30
N ALA A 261 -5.72 -3.91 -18.50
CA ALA A 261 -6.60 -3.40 -19.55
C ALA A 261 -7.63 -4.44 -20.00
N ALA A 262 -7.25 -5.71 -20.14
CA ALA A 262 -8.17 -6.80 -20.44
C ALA A 262 -9.21 -7.03 -19.31
N LYS A 263 -8.78 -6.96 -18.04
CA LYS A 263 -9.69 -7.06 -16.86
C LYS A 263 -10.66 -5.89 -16.73
N LEU A 264 -10.30 -4.70 -17.25
CA LEU A 264 -11.16 -3.52 -17.29
C LEU A 264 -12.14 -3.57 -18.46
N LYS A 265 -11.66 -3.85 -19.68
CA LYS A 265 -12.47 -3.94 -20.92
C LYS A 265 -13.57 -5.02 -20.88
N THR A 266 -13.48 -5.98 -19.98
CA THR A 266 -14.44 -7.08 -19.80
C THR A 266 -15.57 -6.77 -18.81
N ARG A 267 -15.69 -5.52 -18.30
CA ARG A 267 -16.64 -5.15 -17.24
C ARG A 267 -17.23 -3.76 -17.44
N ASP A 268 -18.46 -3.58 -17.00
CA ASP A 268 -19.09 -2.26 -16.84
C ASP A 268 -18.52 -1.55 -15.60
N ILE A 269 -17.41 -0.82 -15.79
CA ILE A 269 -16.74 -0.03 -14.77
C ILE A 269 -17.25 1.42 -14.85
N ARG A 270 -18.01 1.85 -13.85
CA ARG A 270 -18.55 3.21 -13.75
C ARG A 270 -17.46 4.27 -13.67
N LYS A 271 -16.35 3.97 -13.00
CA LYS A 271 -15.25 4.91 -12.74
C LYS A 271 -13.94 4.19 -12.48
N THR A 272 -12.91 4.57 -13.21
CA THR A 272 -11.51 4.17 -13.02
C THR A 272 -10.73 5.30 -12.34
N ARG A 273 -9.69 4.95 -11.57
CA ARG A 273 -8.57 5.84 -11.28
C ARG A 273 -7.28 5.03 -11.29
N LEU A 274 -6.36 5.38 -12.18
CA LEU A 274 -5.15 4.61 -12.49
C LEU A 274 -3.95 5.51 -12.21
N ILE A 275 -3.08 5.13 -11.27
CA ILE A 275 -2.00 5.99 -10.78
C ILE A 275 -0.61 5.40 -11.02
N ALA A 276 0.35 6.27 -11.27
CA ALA A 276 1.78 6.02 -11.17
C ALA A 276 2.37 6.77 -9.98
N THR A 277 3.46 6.24 -9.43
CA THR A 277 4.05 6.63 -8.13
C THR A 277 5.55 6.95 -8.27
N GLU A 278 6.28 6.96 -7.15
CA GLU A 278 7.71 7.37 -7.04
C GLU A 278 8.62 6.94 -8.20
N ALA A 279 8.53 5.69 -8.70
CA ALA A 279 9.41 5.25 -9.79
C ALA A 279 9.21 6.02 -11.10
N THR A 280 7.95 6.26 -11.50
CA THR A 280 7.65 7.06 -12.69
C THR A 280 7.91 8.54 -12.42
N ARG A 281 7.61 9.02 -11.20
CA ARG A 281 7.81 10.40 -10.76
C ARG A 281 9.27 10.83 -10.70
N ALA A 282 10.19 9.92 -10.35
CA ALA A 282 11.60 10.21 -10.16
C ALA A 282 12.48 9.93 -11.40
N ALA A 283 11.91 9.38 -12.48
CA ALA A 283 12.67 9.01 -13.67
C ALA A 283 12.59 10.06 -14.79
N GLU A 284 13.72 10.39 -15.41
CA GLU A 284 13.80 11.32 -16.54
C GLU A 284 12.94 10.90 -17.74
N ASN A 285 12.66 9.60 -17.88
CA ASN A 285 11.81 9.00 -18.93
C ASN A 285 10.43 8.56 -18.42
N GLY A 286 9.99 9.05 -17.25
CA GLY A 286 8.70 8.70 -16.65
C GLY A 286 7.51 9.01 -17.57
N GLU A 287 7.42 10.22 -18.10
CA GLU A 287 6.30 10.63 -18.98
C GLU A 287 6.31 9.86 -20.32
N ALA A 288 7.48 9.71 -20.97
CA ALA A 288 7.60 8.92 -22.20
C ALA A 288 7.22 7.44 -21.99
N PHE A 289 7.41 6.91 -20.79
CA PHE A 289 6.90 5.59 -20.41
C PHE A 289 5.36 5.59 -20.24
N LEU A 290 4.74 6.64 -19.74
CA LEU A 290 3.28 6.76 -19.67
C LEU A 290 2.64 6.94 -21.06
N GLU A 291 3.25 7.70 -21.96
CA GLU A 291 2.84 7.77 -23.38
C GLU A 291 2.86 6.39 -24.05
N ARG A 292 3.90 5.59 -23.75
CA ARG A 292 4.01 4.19 -24.18
C ARG A 292 2.92 3.30 -23.56
N VAL A 293 2.63 3.44 -22.27
CA VAL A 293 1.54 2.71 -21.61
C VAL A 293 0.19 3.05 -22.24
N LEU A 294 -0.09 4.34 -22.48
CA LEU A 294 -1.34 4.78 -23.09
C LEU A 294 -1.51 4.20 -24.51
N SER A 295 -0.47 4.28 -25.35
CA SER A 295 -0.50 3.78 -26.72
C SER A 295 -0.55 2.24 -26.83
N GLU A 296 0.17 1.50 -25.99
CA GLU A 296 0.16 0.02 -26.03
C GLU A 296 -1.05 -0.63 -25.32
N THR A 297 -1.71 0.05 -24.39
CA THR A 297 -2.76 -0.57 -23.54
C THR A 297 -4.13 0.13 -23.61
N GLY A 298 -4.16 1.43 -23.93
CA GLY A 298 -5.32 2.29 -23.78
C GLY A 298 -5.62 2.69 -22.33
N LEU A 299 -4.63 2.60 -21.43
CA LEU A 299 -4.74 3.04 -20.03
C LEU A 299 -4.03 4.40 -19.85
N GLU A 300 -4.81 5.41 -19.51
CA GLU A 300 -4.31 6.71 -19.08
C GLU A 300 -4.01 6.64 -17.57
N LEU A 301 -2.75 6.86 -17.19
CA LEU A 301 -2.28 6.85 -15.79
C LEU A 301 -1.83 8.26 -15.41
N GLU A 302 -2.22 8.73 -14.23
CA GLU A 302 -1.74 10.00 -13.67
C GLU A 302 -0.54 9.76 -12.72
N ILE A 303 0.50 10.58 -12.80
CA ILE A 303 1.53 10.63 -11.73
C ILE A 303 0.93 11.43 -10.57
N ILE A 304 0.80 10.82 -9.39
CA ILE A 304 0.29 11.52 -8.20
C ILE A 304 1.42 12.11 -7.35
N SER A 305 1.10 13.07 -6.50
CA SER A 305 2.07 13.66 -5.55
C SER A 305 2.27 12.77 -4.31
N ARG A 306 3.44 12.93 -3.66
CA ARG A 306 3.76 12.27 -2.38
C ARG A 306 2.73 12.58 -1.27
N GLU A 307 2.17 13.80 -1.25
CA GLU A 307 1.03 14.13 -0.38
C GLU A 307 -0.19 13.27 -0.72
N THR A 308 -0.51 13.13 -2.00
CA THR A 308 -1.67 12.34 -2.46
C THR A 308 -1.52 10.87 -2.07
N GLU A 309 -0.32 10.30 -2.17
CA GLU A 309 -0.01 8.93 -1.72
C GLU A 309 -0.25 8.77 -0.22
N ALA A 310 0.34 9.65 0.61
CA ALA A 310 0.13 9.64 2.07
C ALA A 310 -1.35 9.78 2.44
N ARG A 311 -2.10 10.70 1.79
CA ARG A 311 -3.54 10.88 2.04
C ARG A 311 -4.37 9.68 1.60
N LEU A 312 -4.03 9.04 0.48
CA LEU A 312 -4.72 7.83 -0.01
C LEU A 312 -4.45 6.61 0.88
N ALA A 313 -3.22 6.43 1.38
CA ALA A 313 -2.89 5.37 2.35
C ALA A 313 -3.74 5.51 3.63
N VAL A 314 -3.90 6.73 4.14
CA VAL A 314 -4.78 7.05 5.27
C VAL A 314 -6.27 6.82 4.95
N SER A 315 -6.75 7.20 3.75
CA SER A 315 -8.12 6.88 3.30
C SER A 315 -8.37 5.36 3.27
N GLY A 316 -7.45 4.57 2.71
CA GLY A 316 -7.58 3.11 2.61
C GLY A 316 -7.56 2.38 3.94
N CYS A 317 -6.73 2.84 4.89
CA CYS A 317 -6.64 2.27 6.25
C CYS A 317 -7.72 2.78 7.20
N SER A 318 -8.55 3.77 6.82
CA SER A 318 -9.49 4.46 7.71
C SER A 318 -10.41 3.54 8.54
N SER A 319 -10.83 2.44 7.95
CA SER A 319 -11.66 1.39 8.55
C SER A 319 -10.98 0.55 9.66
N LEU A 320 -9.65 0.64 9.80
CA LEU A 320 -8.86 -0.07 10.80
C LEU A 320 -8.60 0.76 12.07
N VAL A 321 -8.92 2.06 12.06
CA VAL A 321 -8.74 2.95 13.22
C VAL A 321 -9.95 2.87 14.15
N GLY A 322 -9.71 2.43 15.40
CA GLY A 322 -10.74 2.28 16.44
C GLY A 322 -11.48 3.58 16.75
N ARG A 323 -12.65 3.49 17.42
CA ARG A 323 -13.45 4.67 17.79
C ARG A 323 -12.75 5.53 18.85
N ASP A 324 -12.08 4.86 19.77
CA ASP A 324 -11.50 5.42 20.99
C ASP A 324 -10.01 5.77 20.83
N THR A 325 -9.45 5.49 19.65
CA THR A 325 -8.12 5.89 19.22
C THR A 325 -8.02 7.41 19.08
N LYS A 326 -7.07 8.02 19.79
CA LYS A 326 -6.77 9.47 19.72
C LYS A 326 -5.63 9.78 18.76
N SER A 327 -4.64 8.90 18.64
CA SER A 327 -3.45 9.12 17.81
C SER A 327 -3.08 7.89 17.01
N VAL A 328 -2.61 8.09 15.78
CA VAL A 328 -2.02 7.02 14.93
C VAL A 328 -0.83 7.59 14.18
N VAL A 329 0.27 6.84 14.11
CA VAL A 329 1.26 7.02 13.03
C VAL A 329 1.00 5.92 12.02
N LEU A 330 0.56 6.32 10.83
CA LEU A 330 0.36 5.43 9.70
C LEU A 330 1.57 5.51 8.79
N PHE A 331 1.99 4.38 8.22
CA PHE A 331 3.04 4.35 7.20
C PHE A 331 2.78 3.33 6.11
N ASP A 332 3.15 3.68 4.87
CA ASP A 332 3.23 2.79 3.71
C ASP A 332 4.71 2.61 3.37
N ILE A 333 5.21 1.36 3.40
CA ILE A 333 6.58 1.05 2.99
C ILE A 333 6.53 0.60 1.53
N GLY A 334 6.82 1.54 0.64
CA GLY A 334 6.84 1.36 -0.80
C GLY A 334 8.14 0.70 -1.30
N GLY A 335 8.30 0.70 -2.63
CA GLY A 335 9.54 0.22 -3.25
C GLY A 335 10.59 1.32 -3.40
N GLY A 336 10.19 2.52 -3.80
CA GLY A 336 11.10 3.67 -3.98
C GLY A 336 11.06 4.68 -2.84
N SER A 337 9.87 4.93 -2.31
CA SER A 337 9.59 5.83 -1.18
C SER A 337 8.91 5.10 -0.02
N SER A 338 8.77 5.79 1.12
CA SER A 338 7.95 5.37 2.25
C SER A 338 7.19 6.58 2.82
N GLU A 339 5.87 6.54 2.75
CA GLU A 339 4.99 7.61 3.19
C GLU A 339 4.63 7.43 4.67
N ILE A 340 4.63 8.52 5.45
CA ILE A 340 4.34 8.52 6.88
C ILE A 340 3.36 9.66 7.19
N ALA A 341 2.28 9.36 7.92
CA ALA A 341 1.25 10.31 8.28
C ALA A 341 0.91 10.23 9.78
N VAL A 342 1.04 11.37 10.47
CA VAL A 342 0.76 11.51 11.91
C VAL A 342 -0.64 12.08 12.11
N ILE A 343 -1.54 11.21 12.53
CA ILE A 343 -2.97 11.44 12.62
C ILE A 343 -3.35 11.72 14.08
N ARG A 344 -4.02 12.84 14.35
CA ARG A 344 -4.55 13.18 15.69
C ARG A 344 -6.06 13.40 15.63
N ILE A 345 -6.79 12.48 16.25
CA ILE A 345 -8.25 12.39 16.29
C ILE A 345 -8.72 12.96 17.62
N GLY A 346 -8.86 14.28 17.66
CA GLY A 346 -9.56 14.96 18.76
C GLY A 346 -11.08 14.69 18.74
N GLU A 347 -11.79 15.31 19.66
CA GLU A 347 -13.24 15.14 19.87
C GLU A 347 -14.08 15.31 18.58
N ASN A 348 -13.67 16.22 17.69
CA ASN A 348 -14.33 16.53 16.42
C ASN A 348 -14.00 15.50 15.32
N ARG A 349 -14.28 14.21 15.55
CA ARG A 349 -13.97 13.11 14.61
C ARG A 349 -14.74 13.23 13.28
N SER A 350 -14.05 13.69 12.24
CA SER A 350 -14.51 13.71 10.86
C SER A 350 -14.69 12.29 10.30
N SER A 351 -15.54 12.15 9.28
CA SER A 351 -15.76 10.88 8.57
C SER A 351 -14.64 10.51 7.60
N ARG A 352 -13.82 11.49 7.17
CA ARG A 352 -12.62 11.26 6.34
C ARG A 352 -11.38 11.32 7.22
N LEU A 353 -10.73 10.18 7.45
CA LEU A 353 -9.55 10.09 8.33
C LEU A 353 -8.39 10.98 7.86
N ALA A 354 -8.21 11.13 6.54
CA ALA A 354 -7.18 12.00 5.96
C ALA A 354 -7.31 13.50 6.31
N ASN A 355 -8.43 13.91 6.92
CA ASN A 355 -8.62 15.27 7.44
C ASN A 355 -8.09 15.44 8.88
N HIS A 356 -7.61 14.36 9.52
CA HIS A 356 -6.95 14.36 10.83
C HIS A 356 -5.42 14.22 10.74
N ILE A 357 -4.87 14.19 9.53
CA ILE A 357 -3.41 14.25 9.30
C ILE A 357 -2.94 15.62 9.78
N THR A 358 -2.06 15.62 10.79
CA THR A 358 -1.47 16.84 11.35
C THR A 358 -0.11 17.14 10.74
N HIS A 359 0.67 16.09 10.49
CA HIS A 359 1.98 16.13 9.87
C HIS A 359 2.08 14.92 8.94
N TRP A 360 2.79 15.04 7.82
CA TRP A 360 3.12 13.91 6.95
C TRP A 360 4.49 14.14 6.32
N THR A 361 5.12 13.06 5.87
CA THR A 361 6.34 13.09 5.05
C THR A 361 6.33 11.90 4.10
N SER A 362 7.19 11.95 3.09
CA SER A 362 7.48 10.84 2.18
C SER A 362 8.99 10.76 2.08
N LEU A 363 9.58 9.72 2.67
CA LEU A 363 11.02 9.52 2.61
C LEU A 363 11.39 9.00 1.20
N PRO A 364 12.48 9.46 0.56
CA PRO A 364 12.96 8.95 -0.73
C PRO A 364 13.71 7.61 -0.57
N VAL A 365 13.11 6.70 0.21
CA VAL A 365 13.63 5.36 0.49
C VAL A 365 12.48 4.37 0.64
N GLY A 366 12.59 3.25 -0.07
CA GLY A 366 11.69 2.11 0.03
C GLY A 366 12.50 0.81 -0.09
N VAL A 367 11.80 -0.34 -0.12
CA VAL A 367 12.49 -1.64 -0.04
C VAL A 367 13.45 -1.93 -1.20
N VAL A 368 13.19 -1.36 -2.39
CA VAL A 368 14.07 -1.52 -3.56
C VAL A 368 15.27 -0.59 -3.43
N THR A 369 15.03 0.72 -3.27
CA THR A 369 16.12 1.71 -3.26
C THR A 369 17.09 1.55 -2.09
N LEU A 370 16.63 1.03 -0.94
CA LEU A 370 17.51 0.69 0.19
C LEU A 370 18.26 -0.63 -0.04
N SER A 371 17.60 -1.66 -0.59
CA SER A 371 18.25 -2.93 -0.93
C SER A 371 19.28 -2.80 -2.06
N GLU A 372 19.14 -1.82 -2.95
CA GLU A 372 20.14 -1.49 -3.98
C GLU A 372 21.38 -0.81 -3.39
N ARG A 373 21.24 -0.03 -2.31
CA ARG A 373 22.37 0.63 -1.63
C ARG A 373 23.19 -0.30 -0.73
N HIS A 374 22.53 -1.22 -0.02
CA HIS A 374 23.17 -2.07 1.01
C HIS A 374 23.28 -3.55 0.63
N GLY A 375 22.65 -3.97 -0.46
CA GLY A 375 22.45 -5.38 -0.81
C GLY A 375 21.30 -6.03 -0.05
N GLY A 376 20.62 -6.99 -0.70
CA GLY A 376 19.47 -7.71 -0.14
C GLY A 376 19.71 -9.19 0.19
N GLU A 377 20.68 -9.84 -0.46
CA GLU A 377 20.92 -11.29 -0.29
C GLU A 377 21.71 -11.59 0.99
N HIS A 378 22.86 -10.93 1.16
CA HIS A 378 23.79 -11.11 2.27
C HIS A 378 23.73 -9.94 3.27
N VAL A 379 22.64 -9.87 4.02
CA VAL A 379 22.46 -8.89 5.11
C VAL A 379 22.98 -9.48 6.42
N THR A 380 23.87 -8.75 7.11
CA THR A 380 24.36 -9.07 8.46
C THR A 380 23.65 -8.19 9.49
N PRO A 381 23.74 -8.47 10.80
CA PRO A 381 23.25 -7.53 11.82
C PRO A 381 23.86 -6.13 11.70
N GLN A 382 25.11 -6.03 11.25
CA GLN A 382 25.80 -4.75 11.05
C GLN A 382 25.29 -3.98 9.83
N SER A 383 25.07 -4.64 8.68
CA SER A 383 24.49 -3.95 7.52
C SER A 383 22.98 -3.68 7.70
N PHE A 384 22.27 -4.51 8.46
CA PHE A 384 20.91 -4.22 8.91
C PHE A 384 20.86 -2.96 9.76
N GLU A 385 21.68 -2.84 10.80
CA GLU A 385 21.72 -1.63 11.64
C GLU A 385 22.16 -0.40 10.83
N THR A 386 23.07 -0.56 9.86
CA THR A 386 23.47 0.54 8.95
C THR A 386 22.28 1.02 8.10
N MET A 387 21.44 0.10 7.60
CA MET A 387 20.18 0.45 6.91
C MET A 387 19.19 1.16 7.85
N VAL A 388 19.10 0.77 9.13
CA VAL A 388 18.24 1.46 10.11
C VAL A 388 18.71 2.89 10.34
N VAL A 389 20.00 3.08 10.64
CA VAL A 389 20.59 4.40 10.92
C VAL A 389 20.49 5.35 9.71
N GLU A 390 20.58 4.84 8.48
CA GLU A 390 20.33 5.67 7.27
C GLU A 390 18.90 6.22 7.26
N VAL A 391 17.89 5.38 7.54
CA VAL A 391 16.48 5.78 7.57
C VAL A 391 16.17 6.66 8.78
N GLU A 392 16.78 6.42 9.94
CA GLU A 392 16.71 7.32 11.10
C GLU A 392 17.28 8.72 10.75
N GLY A 393 18.37 8.79 9.99
CA GLY A 393 18.93 10.04 9.48
C GLY A 393 18.02 10.80 8.50
N MET A 394 17.08 10.11 7.83
CA MET A 394 16.01 10.74 7.06
C MET A 394 14.85 11.18 7.97
N LEU A 395 14.41 10.32 8.90
CA LEU A 395 13.35 10.61 9.88
C LEU A 395 13.69 11.77 10.83
N ALA A 396 14.96 11.99 11.14
CA ALA A 396 15.43 13.10 11.96
C ALA A 396 15.12 14.48 11.33
N LYS A 397 15.00 14.54 9.98
CA LYS A 397 14.63 15.76 9.24
C LYS A 397 13.13 16.05 9.25
N PHE A 398 12.30 15.08 9.65
CA PHE A 398 10.86 15.28 9.75
C PHE A 398 10.51 15.96 11.08
N ASP A 399 10.32 17.29 11.00
CA ASP A 399 9.79 18.09 12.11
C ASP A 399 8.33 17.70 12.38
N CYS A 400 8.18 16.78 13.31
CA CYS A 400 6.91 16.36 13.86
C CYS A 400 7.03 16.32 15.38
N PRO A 401 6.13 16.99 16.14
CA PRO A 401 6.10 16.89 17.59
C PRO A 401 5.93 15.45 18.04
N GLN A 402 6.64 15.08 19.12
CA GLN A 402 6.54 13.79 19.79
C GLN A 402 5.08 13.31 19.90
N VAL A 403 4.85 12.04 19.57
CA VAL A 403 3.53 11.39 19.62
C VAL A 403 3.53 10.41 20.79
N HIS A 404 3.50 10.95 22.00
CA HIS A 404 3.35 10.13 23.21
C HIS A 404 1.88 9.71 23.38
N GLY A 405 1.66 8.43 23.71
CA GLY A 405 0.48 8.06 24.48
C GLY A 405 0.58 8.70 25.87
N LEU A 406 -0.44 9.44 26.29
CA LEU A 406 -0.43 10.14 27.57
C LEU A 406 -0.89 9.19 28.70
N GLY A 407 0.00 8.27 29.08
CA GLY A 407 -0.19 7.26 30.14
C GLY A 407 -0.38 5.83 29.62
N ASP A 408 -0.79 4.92 30.50
CA ASP A 408 -1.03 3.48 30.26
C ASP A 408 -2.27 3.20 29.38
N HIS A 409 -2.45 3.95 28.30
CA HIS A 409 -3.68 3.96 27.52
C HIS A 409 -3.49 3.56 26.06
N ASP A 410 -4.43 2.72 25.64
CA ASP A 410 -4.51 1.98 24.37
C ASP A 410 -4.79 2.90 23.15
N ASP A 411 -4.65 4.21 23.32
CA ASP A 411 -5.18 5.28 22.45
C ASP A 411 -4.21 5.77 21.36
N PHE A 412 -2.94 5.38 21.45
CA PHE A 412 -1.92 5.51 20.41
C PHE A 412 -1.50 4.13 19.87
N HIS A 413 -1.34 4.01 18.54
CA HIS A 413 -0.71 2.85 17.91
C HIS A 413 -0.12 3.17 16.53
N LEU A 414 0.72 2.25 16.05
CA LEU A 414 1.21 2.26 14.67
C LEU A 414 0.22 1.54 13.72
N ILE A 415 0.05 2.03 12.49
CA ILE A 415 -0.57 1.27 11.39
C ILE A 415 0.39 1.20 10.22
N GLY A 416 0.93 0.01 9.96
CA GLY A 416 1.71 -0.24 8.75
C GLY A 416 0.85 -0.80 7.62
N THR A 417 1.18 -0.46 6.38
CA THR A 417 0.61 -1.09 5.17
C THR A 417 1.69 -1.55 4.19
N SER A 418 1.23 -2.12 3.06
CA SER A 418 2.05 -2.66 1.95
C SER A 418 2.91 -3.88 2.32
N GLY A 419 3.84 -4.23 1.42
CA GLY A 419 4.44 -5.56 1.31
C GLY A 419 5.23 -6.00 2.53
N THR A 420 5.92 -5.08 3.21
CA THR A 420 6.77 -5.37 4.37
C THR A 420 5.99 -5.97 5.53
N VAL A 421 5.02 -5.23 6.07
CA VAL A 421 4.27 -5.63 7.27
C VAL A 421 3.29 -6.77 7.01
N THR A 422 2.72 -6.85 5.80
CA THR A 422 1.86 -7.97 5.39
C THR A 422 2.67 -9.28 5.25
N THR A 423 3.94 -9.19 4.86
CA THR A 423 4.86 -10.34 4.82
C THR A 423 5.29 -10.76 6.23
N LEU A 424 5.67 -9.81 7.09
CA LEU A 424 5.97 -10.06 8.51
C LEU A 424 4.79 -10.76 9.22
N ALA A 425 3.56 -10.29 9.00
CA ALA A 425 2.35 -10.92 9.51
C ALA A 425 2.15 -12.35 8.98
N GLY A 426 2.42 -12.58 7.69
CA GLY A 426 2.35 -13.93 7.09
C GLY A 426 3.38 -14.91 7.68
N VAL A 427 4.58 -14.42 8.01
CA VAL A 427 5.66 -15.20 8.66
C VAL A 427 5.36 -15.42 10.15
N HIS A 428 4.83 -14.42 10.87
CA HIS A 428 4.36 -14.54 12.25
C HIS A 428 3.27 -15.60 12.39
N LEU A 429 2.27 -15.57 11.49
CA LEU A 429 1.17 -16.54 11.45
C LEU A 429 1.56 -17.91 10.82
N ASP A 430 2.83 -18.10 10.46
CA ASP A 430 3.42 -19.29 9.84
C ASP A 430 2.55 -19.86 8.68
N LEU A 431 2.08 -18.97 7.79
CA LEU A 431 1.08 -19.35 6.80
C LEU A 431 1.69 -20.19 5.66
N PRO A 432 1.07 -21.33 5.28
CA PRO A 432 1.54 -22.16 4.15
C PRO A 432 1.32 -21.50 2.77
N ARG A 433 0.58 -20.39 2.74
CA ARG A 433 0.45 -19.43 1.63
C ARG A 433 -0.19 -18.15 2.17
N TYR A 434 0.07 -17.01 1.54
CA TYR A 434 -0.55 -15.74 1.91
C TYR A 434 -2.10 -15.82 1.91
N ASP A 435 -2.74 -15.27 2.95
CA ASP A 435 -4.20 -15.15 3.08
C ASP A 435 -4.56 -13.81 3.74
N ARG A 436 -4.94 -12.84 2.89
CA ARG A 436 -5.39 -11.49 3.29
C ARG A 436 -6.39 -11.50 4.45
N ARG A 437 -7.26 -12.51 4.54
CA ARG A 437 -8.31 -12.60 5.57
C ARG A 437 -7.78 -12.87 6.99
N LYS A 438 -6.51 -13.30 7.12
CA LYS A 438 -5.81 -13.48 8.39
C LYS A 438 -4.84 -12.36 8.72
N VAL A 439 -4.31 -11.70 7.69
CA VAL A 439 -3.29 -10.64 7.79
C VAL A 439 -3.91 -9.26 7.98
N ASP A 440 -5.00 -8.97 7.27
CA ASP A 440 -5.61 -7.64 7.23
C ASP A 440 -6.32 -7.28 8.55
N GLY A 441 -5.86 -6.22 9.20
CA GLY A 441 -6.34 -5.78 10.50
C GLY A 441 -5.79 -6.55 11.69
N LEU A 442 -4.80 -7.44 11.49
CA LEU A 442 -4.05 -8.12 12.55
C LEU A 442 -3.36 -7.11 13.47
N TRP A 443 -3.28 -7.42 14.76
CA TRP A 443 -2.42 -6.73 15.72
C TRP A 443 -1.17 -7.57 15.97
N LEU A 444 -0.02 -6.91 16.07
CA LEU A 444 1.24 -7.47 16.55
C LEU A 444 1.73 -6.61 17.71
N SER A 445 2.24 -7.21 18.79
CA SER A 445 2.95 -6.48 19.83
C SER A 445 4.32 -6.01 19.35
N ASP A 446 4.92 -5.08 20.09
CA ASP A 446 6.28 -4.62 19.82
C ASP A 446 7.31 -5.78 19.87
N ASP A 447 7.20 -6.65 20.88
CA ASP A 447 7.99 -7.89 21.01
C ASP A 447 7.81 -8.84 19.81
N GLU A 448 6.58 -9.00 19.31
CA GLU A 448 6.28 -9.89 18.19
C GLU A 448 6.90 -9.38 16.88
N VAL A 449 6.96 -8.06 16.67
CA VAL A 449 7.65 -7.47 15.52
C VAL A 449 9.16 -7.65 15.64
N SER A 450 9.75 -7.34 16.81
CA SER A 450 11.18 -7.56 17.10
C SER A 450 11.59 -9.03 16.87
N ALA A 451 10.79 -9.98 17.38
CA ALA A 451 11.05 -11.41 17.22
C ALA A 451 10.99 -11.85 15.75
N MET A 452 10.13 -11.24 14.92
CA MET A 452 10.07 -11.56 13.49
C MET A 452 11.21 -10.92 12.69
N GLN A 453 11.63 -9.69 13.00
CA GLN A 453 12.83 -9.09 12.39
C GLN A 453 14.06 -9.94 12.70
N ALA A 454 14.25 -10.34 13.97
CA ALA A 454 15.34 -11.22 14.38
C ALA A 454 15.29 -12.61 13.70
N ARG A 455 14.09 -13.22 13.58
CA ARG A 455 13.88 -14.48 12.85
C ARG A 455 14.28 -14.36 11.38
N LEU A 456 13.87 -13.29 10.69
CA LEU A 456 14.21 -13.07 9.28
C LEU A 456 15.70 -12.77 9.08
N LEU A 457 16.33 -12.04 10.00
CA LEU A 457 17.76 -11.73 9.99
C LEU A 457 18.63 -12.98 10.26
N SER A 458 18.09 -13.98 10.95
CA SER A 458 18.75 -15.29 11.16
C SER A 458 18.68 -16.23 9.93
N TRP A 459 17.91 -15.88 8.90
CA TRP A 459 17.74 -16.70 7.69
C TRP A 459 18.64 -16.22 6.56
N ASP A 460 19.30 -17.16 5.87
CA ASP A 460 19.96 -16.88 4.59
C ASP A 460 18.94 -16.57 3.47
N PHE A 461 19.44 -16.10 2.32
CA PHE A 461 18.58 -15.77 1.16
C PHE A 461 17.74 -16.96 0.68
N THR A 462 18.27 -18.19 0.72
CA THR A 462 17.56 -19.40 0.28
C THR A 462 16.38 -19.71 1.21
N ALA A 463 16.60 -19.61 2.52
CA ALA A 463 15.55 -19.79 3.53
C ALA A 463 14.48 -18.68 3.44
N ARG A 464 14.87 -17.42 3.16
CA ARG A 464 13.91 -16.34 2.89
C ARG A 464 13.12 -16.60 1.59
N ALA A 465 13.77 -17.00 0.51
CA ALA A 465 13.13 -17.31 -0.78
C ALA A 465 12.17 -18.51 -0.72
N ALA A 466 12.50 -19.53 0.08
CA ALA A 466 11.68 -20.71 0.30
C ALA A 466 10.42 -20.46 1.15
N ASN A 467 10.32 -19.32 1.85
CA ASN A 467 9.18 -19.02 2.70
C ASN A 467 7.91 -18.69 1.87
N PRO A 468 6.75 -19.38 2.06
CA PRO A 468 5.54 -19.18 1.26
C PRO A 468 4.89 -17.79 1.35
N CYS A 469 5.25 -16.96 2.32
CA CYS A 469 4.79 -15.58 2.44
C CYS A 469 5.78 -14.53 1.93
N ILE A 470 7.04 -14.91 1.66
CA ILE A 470 8.07 -14.04 1.07
C ILE A 470 8.18 -14.33 -0.44
N GLY A 471 8.60 -15.54 -0.81
CA GLY A 471 8.93 -15.95 -2.17
C GLY A 471 10.26 -15.37 -2.70
N PRO A 472 10.82 -15.93 -3.79
CA PRO A 472 12.12 -15.51 -4.32
C PRO A 472 12.14 -14.04 -4.72
N ASP A 473 11.10 -13.56 -5.40
CA ASP A 473 10.95 -12.20 -5.93
C ASP A 473 11.01 -11.06 -4.87
N ARG A 474 11.11 -11.39 -3.57
CA ARG A 474 11.20 -10.44 -2.45
C ARG A 474 12.17 -10.88 -1.34
N ALA A 475 12.94 -11.96 -1.53
CA ALA A 475 13.84 -12.49 -0.51
C ALA A 475 15.08 -11.61 -0.26
N ASP A 476 15.43 -10.81 -1.27
CA ASP A 476 16.35 -9.67 -1.23
C ASP A 476 15.71 -8.47 -0.49
N LEU A 477 14.51 -8.05 -0.91
CA LEU A 477 13.86 -6.82 -0.45
C LEU A 477 13.38 -6.85 1.02
N VAL A 478 13.12 -8.03 1.58
CA VAL A 478 12.38 -8.16 2.86
C VAL A 478 13.14 -7.57 4.06
N LEU A 479 14.48 -7.66 4.11
CA LEU A 479 15.26 -7.15 5.23
C LEU A 479 15.46 -5.62 5.17
N ALA A 480 15.57 -5.04 3.97
CA ALA A 480 15.53 -3.59 3.79
C ALA A 480 14.18 -3.01 4.29
N GLY A 481 13.06 -3.66 3.99
CA GLY A 481 11.77 -3.31 4.57
C GLY A 481 11.72 -3.42 6.10
N CYS A 482 12.33 -4.46 6.67
CA CYS A 482 12.43 -4.63 8.12
C CYS A 482 13.26 -3.52 8.80
N ALA A 483 14.26 -2.96 8.11
CA ALA A 483 15.06 -1.84 8.61
C ALA A 483 14.30 -0.50 8.57
N ILE A 484 13.52 -0.24 7.51
CA ILE A 484 12.63 0.93 7.44
C ILE A 484 11.58 0.88 8.56
N LEU A 485 10.98 -0.29 8.79
CA LEU A 485 10.04 -0.50 9.89
C LEU A 485 10.68 -0.26 11.26
N GLU A 486 11.94 -0.68 11.44
CA GLU A 486 12.67 -0.51 12.69
C GLU A 486 12.94 0.97 13.00
N ALA A 487 13.43 1.74 12.03
CA ALA A 487 13.64 3.18 12.18
C ALA A 487 12.34 3.92 12.55
N ILE A 488 11.21 3.51 11.96
CA ILE A 488 9.88 4.04 12.29
C ILE A 488 9.46 3.67 13.72
N ARG A 489 9.68 2.42 14.17
CA ARG A 489 9.39 2.00 15.56
C ARG A 489 10.24 2.75 16.58
N ARG A 490 11.53 2.95 16.32
CA ARG A 490 12.42 3.73 17.18
C ARG A 490 12.03 5.21 17.26
N ARG A 491 11.57 5.80 16.15
CA ARG A 491 11.07 7.19 16.09
C ARG A 491 9.70 7.36 16.78
N TRP A 492 8.84 6.34 16.77
CA TRP A 492 7.53 6.35 17.44
C TRP A 492 7.25 5.04 18.20
N PRO A 493 7.85 4.84 19.38
CA PRO A 493 7.66 3.62 20.18
C PRO A 493 6.19 3.40 20.55
N SER A 494 5.69 2.18 20.34
CA SER A 494 4.31 1.82 20.63
C SER A 494 4.20 0.35 21.02
N GLN A 495 3.35 0.03 22.01
CA GLN A 495 3.15 -1.34 22.48
C GLN A 495 2.61 -2.30 21.39
N ARG A 496 2.00 -1.76 20.32
CA ARG A 496 1.39 -2.54 19.24
C ARG A 496 1.38 -1.83 17.89
N MET A 497 1.54 -2.62 16.84
CA MET A 497 1.32 -2.23 15.45
C MET A 497 0.09 -2.96 14.90
N ARG A 498 -0.72 -2.25 14.11
CA ARG A 498 -1.75 -2.87 13.28
C ARG A 498 -1.26 -3.05 11.85
N VAL A 499 -1.52 -4.22 11.29
CA VAL A 499 -1.18 -4.56 9.90
C VAL A 499 -2.38 -4.28 9.01
N ALA A 500 -2.17 -3.55 7.92
CA ALA A 500 -3.15 -3.33 6.88
C ALA A 500 -2.73 -4.04 5.58
N ASP A 501 -3.62 -4.85 5.01
CA ASP A 501 -3.55 -5.19 3.58
C ASP A 501 -4.55 -4.28 2.85
N ARG A 502 -4.35 -2.96 3.00
CA ARG A 502 -5.18 -1.87 2.45
C ARG A 502 -4.31 -0.64 2.28
N GLY A 503 -4.23 -0.07 1.08
CA GLY A 503 -3.38 1.09 0.83
C GLY A 503 -3.99 2.00 -0.21
N LEU A 504 -3.15 2.52 -1.12
CA LEU A 504 -3.52 3.47 -2.17
C LEU A 504 -4.77 3.02 -2.95
N ARG A 505 -4.86 1.78 -3.44
CA ARG A 505 -6.06 1.27 -4.15
C ARG A 505 -7.33 1.32 -3.32
N GLU A 506 -7.29 0.88 -2.07
CA GLU A 506 -8.43 0.93 -1.17
C GLU A 506 -8.81 2.39 -0.82
N GLY A 507 -7.85 3.31 -0.77
CA GLY A 507 -8.08 4.76 -0.69
C GLY A 507 -8.77 5.32 -1.93
N LEU A 508 -8.24 5.03 -3.12
CA LEU A 508 -8.77 5.45 -4.42
C LEU A 508 -10.23 5.02 -4.61
N LEU A 509 -10.53 3.76 -4.30
CA LEU A 509 -11.91 3.24 -4.31
C LEU A 509 -12.80 3.98 -3.29
N THR A 510 -12.29 4.22 -2.08
CA THR A 510 -13.04 4.88 -1.01
C THR A 510 -13.40 6.31 -1.37
N ASP A 511 -12.44 7.11 -1.86
CA ASP A 511 -12.72 8.50 -2.23
C ASP A 511 -13.61 8.60 -3.48
N MET A 512 -13.39 7.77 -4.50
CA MET A 512 -14.30 7.69 -5.65
C MET A 512 -15.74 7.37 -5.25
N MET A 513 -15.95 6.35 -4.41
CA MET A 513 -17.28 5.95 -3.94
C MET A 513 -17.92 7.00 -3.01
N ALA A 514 -17.13 7.71 -2.20
CA ALA A 514 -17.61 8.76 -1.30
C ALA A 514 -18.05 10.03 -2.04
N ASP A 515 -17.33 10.42 -3.10
CA ASP A 515 -17.64 11.60 -3.91
C ASP A 515 -18.81 11.35 -4.87
N ASP A 516 -18.87 10.16 -5.51
CA ASP A 516 -20.07 9.68 -6.21
C ASP A 516 -21.27 9.47 -5.26
N GLY A 517 -21.02 9.49 -3.94
CA GLY A 517 -22.05 9.54 -2.92
C GLY A 517 -22.79 8.23 -2.67
N VAL A 518 -22.26 7.09 -3.13
CA VAL A 518 -22.97 5.78 -3.08
C VAL A 518 -23.32 5.32 -1.65
N TRP A 519 -22.61 5.84 -0.64
CA TRP A 519 -22.84 5.55 0.78
C TRP A 519 -23.71 6.60 1.49
N ARG A 520 -24.14 7.66 0.81
CA ARG A 520 -25.07 8.65 1.36
C ARG A 520 -26.46 8.04 1.43
N ARG A 521 -26.79 7.41 2.57
CA ARG A 521 -28.14 6.92 2.89
C ARG A 521 -29.16 7.97 2.46
N GLY A 522 -30.16 7.54 1.70
CA GLY A 522 -31.03 8.44 0.98
C GLY A 522 -31.68 9.49 1.88
N ARG A 523 -31.31 10.76 1.69
CA ARG A 523 -32.36 11.77 1.56
C ARG A 523 -33.22 11.29 0.40
N ALA A 524 -34.36 10.67 0.72
CA ALA A 524 -35.32 10.26 -0.30
C ALA A 524 -35.53 11.42 -1.27
N ARG A 525 -35.59 11.13 -2.58
CA ARG A 525 -36.00 12.12 -3.58
C ARG A 525 -37.41 12.56 -3.23
N ARG A 526 -37.51 13.62 -2.44
CA ARG A 526 -38.76 14.25 -2.03
C ARG A 526 -39.25 14.96 -3.28
N HIS A 527 -39.89 14.20 -4.16
CA HIS A 527 -40.65 14.75 -5.27
C HIS A 527 -41.50 15.89 -4.70
N PRO A 528 -41.45 17.10 -5.28
CA PRO A 528 -42.46 18.09 -4.99
C PRO A 528 -43.81 17.42 -5.21
N ARG A 529 -44.64 17.33 -4.16
CA ARG A 529 -46.05 17.05 -4.39
C ARG A 529 -46.54 18.17 -5.30
N ALA A 530 -46.99 17.83 -6.50
CA ALA A 530 -47.67 18.78 -7.34
C ALA A 530 -48.83 19.36 -6.52
N SER A 531 -48.79 20.67 -6.28
CA SER A 531 -49.94 21.39 -5.75
C SER A 531 -51.00 21.33 -6.84
N HIS A 532 -52.06 20.55 -6.62
CA HIS A 532 -53.24 20.62 -7.47
C HIS A 532 -53.80 22.03 -7.39
N GLU A 533 -53.72 22.76 -8.50
CA GLU A 533 -54.53 23.93 -8.72
C GLU A 533 -55.98 23.45 -8.87
N GLY A 534 -56.79 23.66 -7.83
CA GLY A 534 -58.24 23.56 -7.92
C GLY A 534 -58.78 24.89 -8.42
N GLN A 535 -59.20 24.94 -9.69
CA GLN A 535 -59.84 26.11 -10.28
C GLN A 535 -61.34 25.89 -10.44
N MET A 536 -62.10 26.74 -9.73
CA MET A 536 -63.48 27.16 -10.04
C MET A 536 -64.56 26.04 -9.95
N PRO A 537 -65.88 26.34 -10.02
CA PRO A 537 -66.55 27.63 -10.23
C PRO A 537 -66.16 28.75 -9.25
#